data_AF-A0ABD3A2F8-F1
#
_entry.id   AF-A0ABD3A2F8-F1
#
_cell.length_a   1.000
_cell.length_b   1.000
_cell.length_c   1.000
_cell.angle_alpha   90.00
_cell.angle_beta   90.00
_cell.angle_gamma   90.00
#
_symmetry.space_group_name_H-M   'P 1'
#
loop_
_entity.id
_entity.type
_entity.pdbx_description
1 polymer ?
#
loop_
_entity_poly.entity_id
_entity_poly.type
_entity_poly.pdbx_seq_one_letter_code
_entity_poly.pdbx_strand_id
1 'polypeptide(L)'
;MGSQEANLSPHVLIFPLPIQGHVNCVLRLAELLCLSDLDITFIVSEFSQNRVLKHTTVASRFARYPGFRFQTIFDDLPDEHPRAGERIMDIMPAIKNVTGPLFKQMMIEKNCFASASKRAISITCIIAD
;
A
#
# COMPACT_ATOMS: atom_id res chain seq x y z
N MET A 1 8.97 37.75 10.60
CA MET A 1 8.03 36.64 10.85
C MET A 1 8.30 35.58 9.79
N GLY A 2 9.05 34.53 10.13
CA GLY A 2 9.46 33.51 9.18
C GLY A 2 8.27 32.65 8.78
N SER A 3 8.01 32.57 7.49
CA SER A 3 7.12 31.57 6.89
C SER A 3 7.61 30.19 7.31
N GLN A 4 6.80 29.47 8.11
CA GLN A 4 6.98 28.04 8.31
C GLN A 4 6.78 27.38 6.95
N GLU A 5 7.88 27.01 6.28
CA GLU A 5 7.80 26.05 5.19
C GLU A 5 7.13 24.79 5.76
N ALA A 6 5.97 24.43 5.21
CA ALA A 6 5.37 23.14 5.51
C ALA A 6 6.41 22.11 5.09
N ASN A 7 7.01 21.43 6.07
CA ASN A 7 8.02 20.40 5.83
C ASN A 7 7.31 19.21 5.16
N LEU A 8 7.24 19.25 3.82
CA LEU A 8 6.57 18.25 3.00
C LEU A 8 7.48 17.01 2.96
N SER A 9 7.10 15.96 3.68
CA SER A 9 7.80 14.68 3.58
C SER A 9 7.46 14.04 2.22
N PRO A 10 8.44 13.50 1.47
CA PRO A 10 8.14 12.74 0.27
C PRO A 10 7.26 11.54 0.61
N HIS A 11 6.17 11.38 -0.14
CA HIS A 11 5.18 10.34 0.09
C HIS A 11 5.27 9.29 -1.02
N VAL A 12 5.67 8.08 -0.64
CA VAL A 12 5.79 6.93 -1.53
C VAL A 12 4.55 6.06 -1.39
N LEU A 13 3.89 5.81 -2.51
CA LEU A 13 2.89 4.76 -2.61
C LEU A 13 3.56 3.47 -3.08
N ILE A 14 3.22 2.36 -2.43
CA ILE A 14 3.73 1.03 -2.74
C ILE A 14 2.57 0.10 -3.06
N PHE A 15 2.58 -0.51 -4.25
CA PHE A 15 1.54 -1.41 -4.74
C PHE A 15 2.18 -2.71 -5.26
N PRO A 16 2.45 -3.69 -4.39
CA PRO A 16 3.07 -4.95 -4.78
C PRO A 16 2.10 -5.86 -5.54
N LEU A 17 2.66 -6.81 -6.29
CA LEU A 17 1.88 -7.91 -6.83
C LEU A 17 1.23 -8.70 -5.67
N PRO A 18 -0.07 -9.10 -5.75
CA PRO A 18 -0.79 -9.72 -4.65
C PRO A 18 -0.45 -11.22 -4.50
N ILE A 19 0.84 -11.52 -4.45
CA ILE A 19 1.43 -12.83 -4.18
C ILE A 19 2.21 -12.72 -2.87
N GLN A 20 2.00 -13.66 -1.95
CA GLN A 20 2.56 -13.58 -0.60
C GLN A 20 4.07 -13.30 -0.57
N GLY A 21 4.85 -13.94 -1.46
CA GLY A 21 6.29 -13.71 -1.57
C GLY A 21 6.62 -12.25 -1.90
N HIS A 22 5.95 -11.67 -2.89
CA HIS A 22 6.11 -10.28 -3.29
C HIS A 22 5.71 -9.33 -2.16
N VAL A 23 4.53 -9.53 -1.56
CA VAL A 23 4.05 -8.71 -0.44
C VAL A 23 5.06 -8.69 0.71
N ASN A 24 5.63 -9.84 1.08
CA ASN A 24 6.61 -9.93 2.15
C ASN A 24 7.93 -9.19 1.82
N CYS A 25 8.45 -9.38 0.61
CA CYS A 25 9.67 -8.70 0.15
C CYS A 25 9.49 -7.18 0.12
N VAL A 26 8.39 -6.73 -0.46
CA VAL A 26 8.08 -5.31 -0.61
C VAL A 26 7.73 -4.67 0.74
N LEU A 27 7.17 -5.42 1.71
CA LEU A 27 7.04 -4.94 3.10
C LEU A 27 8.40 -4.69 3.78
N ARG A 28 9.45 -5.46 3.46
CA ARG A 28 10.80 -5.18 3.97
C ARG A 28 11.38 -3.92 3.34
N LEU A 29 11.16 -3.73 2.04
CA LEU A 29 11.52 -2.48 1.35
C LEU A 29 10.80 -1.29 1.99
N ALA A 30 9.49 -1.40 2.24
CA ALA A 30 8.70 -0.34 2.87
C ALA A 30 9.25 0.03 4.26
N GLU A 31 9.69 -0.94 5.06
CA GLU A 31 10.33 -0.70 6.35
C GLU A 31 11.66 0.07 6.22
N LEU A 32 12.50 -0.27 5.24
CA LEU A 32 13.74 0.47 4.95
C LEU A 32 13.46 1.93 4.53
N LEU A 33 12.39 2.15 3.78
CA LEU A 33 11.97 3.51 3.39
C LEU A 33 11.42 4.30 4.58
N CYS A 34 10.67 3.66 5.48
CA CYS A 34 10.22 4.29 6.73
C CYS A 34 11.40 4.73 7.62
N LEU A 35 12.48 3.94 7.65
CA LEU A 35 13.72 4.29 8.39
C LEU A 35 14.44 5.51 7.78
N SER A 36 14.12 5.88 6.54
CA SER A 36 14.64 7.07 5.85
C SER A 36 13.70 8.28 6.00
N ASP A 37 12.80 8.27 6.99
CA ASP A 37 11.82 9.33 7.27
C ASP A 37 10.83 9.63 6.12
N LEU A 38 10.60 8.67 5.23
CA LEU A 38 9.63 8.78 4.15
C LEU A 38 8.23 8.38 4.61
N ASP A 39 7.21 9.13 4.16
CA ASP A 39 5.82 8.72 4.35
C ASP A 39 5.49 7.62 3.34
N ILE A 40 4.84 6.54 3.79
CA ILE A 40 4.55 5.36 2.99
C ILE A 40 3.06 5.05 3.02
N THR A 41 2.43 4.89 1.86
CA THR A 41 1.15 4.19 1.74
C THR A 41 1.37 2.85 1.07
N PHE A 42 1.13 1.77 1.78
CA PHE A 42 1.21 0.41 1.27
C PHE A 42 -0.18 -0.10 0.93
N ILE A 43 -0.44 -0.47 -0.33
CA ILE A 43 -1.76 -0.88 -0.81
C ILE A 43 -1.76 -2.35 -1.15
N VAL A 44 -2.70 -3.12 -0.60
CA VAL A 44 -2.95 -4.52 -0.96
C VAL A 44 -4.44 -4.81 -0.93
N SER A 45 -4.88 -6.00 -1.33
CA SER A 45 -6.27 -6.38 -1.13
C SER A 45 -6.63 -6.61 0.33
N GLU A 46 -7.91 -6.51 0.68
CA GLU A 46 -8.40 -6.81 2.03
C GLU A 46 -8.03 -8.24 2.46
N PHE A 47 -8.16 -9.22 1.57
CA PHE A 47 -7.70 -10.59 1.78
C PHE A 47 -6.22 -10.64 2.18
N SER A 48 -5.37 -9.94 1.42
CA SER A 48 -3.93 -9.92 1.65
C SER A 48 -3.58 -9.23 2.95
N GLN A 49 -4.22 -8.10 3.25
CA GLN A 49 -4.03 -7.37 4.51
C GLN A 49 -4.41 -8.25 5.70
N ASN A 50 -5.59 -8.87 5.68
CA ASN A 50 -6.07 -9.74 6.75
C ASN A 50 -5.11 -10.90 7.02
N ARG A 51 -4.58 -11.53 5.97
CA ARG A 51 -3.58 -12.61 6.09
C ARG A 51 -2.27 -12.11 6.69
N VAL A 52 -1.75 -10.99 6.21
CA VAL A 52 -0.50 -10.39 6.74
C VAL A 52 -0.67 -10.02 8.21
N LEU A 53 -1.77 -9.37 8.58
CA LEU A 53 -2.04 -8.97 9.96
C LEU A 53 -2.23 -10.18 10.89
N LYS A 54 -2.87 -11.24 10.42
CA LYS A 54 -3.13 -12.45 11.21
C LYS A 54 -1.88 -13.32 11.44
N HIS A 55 -0.99 -13.38 10.45
CA HIS A 55 0.14 -14.32 10.45
C HIS A 55 1.51 -13.68 10.67
N THR A 56 1.58 -12.37 10.89
CA THR A 56 2.84 -11.64 11.08
C THR A 56 2.72 -10.55 12.14
N THR A 57 3.85 -9.97 12.54
CA THR A 57 3.90 -8.85 13.49
C THR A 57 3.80 -7.47 12.82
N VAL A 58 3.42 -7.40 11.54
CA VAL A 58 3.43 -6.18 10.72
C VAL A 58 2.71 -5.01 11.40
N ALA A 59 1.55 -5.23 12.04
CA ALA A 59 0.85 -4.17 12.76
C ALA A 59 1.75 -3.50 13.83
N SER A 60 2.29 -4.30 14.76
CA SER A 60 3.19 -3.81 15.82
C SER A 60 4.52 -3.29 15.28
N ARG A 61 5.03 -3.90 14.20
CA ARG A 61 6.30 -3.50 13.57
C ARG A 61 6.20 -2.10 13.00
N PHE A 62 5.12 -1.81 12.27
CA PHE A 62 4.92 -0.51 11.62
C PHE A 62 4.23 0.54 12.49
N ALA A 63 3.61 0.17 13.62
CA ALA A 63 3.04 1.13 14.57
C ALA A 63 4.06 2.17 15.10
N ARG A 64 5.36 1.89 15.01
CA ARG A 64 6.43 2.83 15.38
C ARG A 64 6.69 3.92 14.33
N TYR A 65 6.16 3.77 13.11
CA TYR A 65 6.38 4.69 12.00
C TYR A 65 5.09 5.52 11.76
N PRO A 66 5.01 6.77 12.23
CA PRO A 66 3.81 7.60 12.07
C PRO A 66 3.49 7.93 10.60
N GLY A 67 4.49 7.83 9.71
CA GLY A 67 4.34 8.02 8.27
C GLY A 67 3.86 6.79 7.50
N PHE A 68 3.74 5.62 8.14
CA PHE A 68 3.31 4.40 7.46
C PHE A 68 1.78 4.22 7.51
N ARG A 69 1.17 3.96 6.35
CA ARG A 69 -0.26 3.67 6.21
C ARG A 69 -0.46 2.39 5.43
N PHE A 70 -1.29 1.49 5.98
CA PHE A 70 -1.69 0.26 5.31
C PHE A 70 -3.12 0.45 4.80
N GLN A 71 -3.32 0.42 3.48
CA GLN A 71 -4.60 0.68 2.84
C GLN A 71 -5.02 -0.51 1.99
N THR A 72 -6.33 -0.69 1.85
CA THR A 72 -6.90 -1.76 1.05
C THR A 72 -7.42 -1.26 -0.29
N ILE A 73 -7.41 -2.16 -1.28
CA ILE A 73 -8.07 -1.98 -2.57
C ILE A 73 -8.89 -3.25 -2.89
N PHE A 74 -10.01 -3.09 -3.58
CA PHE A 74 -10.85 -4.21 -3.98
C PHE A 74 -10.17 -5.05 -5.09
N ASP A 75 -10.19 -6.37 -4.94
CA ASP A 75 -9.51 -7.31 -5.85
C ASP A 75 -10.43 -8.22 -6.66
N ASP A 76 -11.75 -8.06 -6.58
CA ASP A 76 -12.78 -8.80 -7.34
C ASP A 76 -12.68 -10.33 -7.26
N LEU A 77 -12.00 -10.85 -6.24
CA LEU A 77 -11.86 -12.28 -6.02
C LEU A 77 -12.69 -12.70 -4.79
N PRO A 78 -13.41 -13.83 -4.82
CA PRO A 78 -14.13 -14.32 -3.66
C PRO A 78 -13.15 -14.71 -2.55
N ASP A 79 -13.55 -14.61 -1.28
CA ASP A 79 -12.67 -14.91 -0.14
C ASP A 79 -12.11 -16.34 -0.16
N GLU A 80 -12.87 -17.29 -0.69
CA GLU A 80 -12.46 -18.70 -0.87
C GLU A 80 -11.36 -18.90 -1.93
N HIS A 81 -11.08 -17.87 -2.75
CA HIS A 81 -10.02 -17.95 -3.74
C HIS A 81 -8.64 -17.97 -3.05
N PRO A 82 -7.77 -18.97 -3.32
CA PRO A 82 -6.55 -19.17 -2.55
C PRO A 82 -5.48 -18.12 -2.86
N ARG A 83 -5.60 -17.43 -4.01
CA ARG A 83 -4.61 -16.46 -4.54
C ARG A 83 -3.19 -17.04 -4.53
N ALA A 84 -3.08 -18.35 -4.77
CA ALA A 84 -1.86 -19.14 -4.64
C ALA A 84 -2.03 -20.49 -5.36
N GLY A 85 -0.91 -21.21 -5.51
CA GLY A 85 -0.90 -22.56 -6.09
C GLY A 85 -1.28 -22.57 -7.57
N GLU A 86 -1.95 -23.63 -8.00
CA GLU A 86 -2.35 -23.81 -9.41
C GLU A 86 -3.31 -22.71 -9.90
N ARG A 87 -4.10 -22.12 -9.00
CA ARG A 87 -5.03 -21.02 -9.27
C ARG A 87 -4.38 -19.63 -9.18
N ILE A 88 -3.05 -19.55 -9.13
CA ILE A 88 -2.37 -18.25 -9.03
C ILE A 88 -2.65 -17.37 -10.26
N MET A 89 -2.78 -17.96 -11.45
CA MET A 89 -2.98 -17.19 -12.69
C MET A 89 -4.37 -16.55 -12.77
N ASP A 90 -5.34 -17.01 -11.97
CA ASP A 90 -6.70 -16.46 -11.90
C ASP A 90 -6.73 -15.05 -11.30
N ILE A 91 -5.63 -14.60 -10.66
CA ILE A 91 -5.52 -13.23 -10.16
C ILE A 91 -5.28 -12.22 -11.29
N MET A 92 -4.70 -12.65 -12.42
CA MET A 92 -4.28 -11.73 -13.48
C MET A 92 -5.45 -10.99 -14.14
N PRO A 93 -6.57 -11.66 -14.49
CA PRO A 93 -7.76 -10.96 -14.98
C PRO A 93 -8.32 -9.96 -13.95
N ALA A 94 -8.36 -10.32 -12.67
CA ALA A 94 -8.90 -9.47 -11.62
C ALA A 94 -8.06 -8.20 -11.43
N ILE A 95 -6.72 -8.34 -11.41
CA ILE A 95 -5.79 -7.21 -11.38
C ILE A 95 -6.00 -6.30 -12.60
N LYS A 96 -6.04 -6.89 -13.80
CA LYS A 96 -6.11 -6.13 -15.06
C LYS A 96 -7.44 -5.39 -15.22
N ASN A 97 -8.54 -6.04 -14.87
CA ASN A 97 -9.88 -5.57 -15.20
C ASN A 97 -10.55 -4.80 -14.05
N VAL A 98 -10.11 -4.99 -12.80
CA VAL A 98 -10.72 -4.34 -11.64
C VAL A 98 -9.70 -3.55 -10.82
N THR A 99 -8.68 -4.21 -10.26
CA THR A 99 -7.77 -3.52 -9.32
C THR A 99 -6.99 -2.40 -10.00
N GLY A 100 -6.50 -2.60 -11.23
CA GLY A 100 -5.77 -1.58 -12.00
C GLY A 100 -6.62 -0.34 -12.31
N PRO A 101 -7.83 -0.48 -12.88
CA PRO A 101 -8.76 0.63 -13.06
C PRO A 101 -9.13 1.35 -11.76
N LEU A 102 -9.40 0.62 -10.67
CA LEU A 102 -9.68 1.20 -9.35
C LEU A 102 -8.48 1.98 -8.81
N PHE A 103 -7.27 1.42 -8.93
CA PHE A 103 -6.05 2.09 -8.53
C PHE A 103 -5.87 3.42 -9.28
N LYS A 104 -6.12 3.41 -10.59
CA LYS A 104 -6.09 4.63 -11.41
C LYS A 104 -7.13 5.66 -10.95
N GLN A 105 -8.34 5.23 -10.59
CA GLN A 105 -9.36 6.11 -10.03
C GLN A 105 -8.90 6.72 -8.70
N MET A 106 -8.36 5.90 -7.79
CA MET A 106 -7.81 6.38 -6.51
C MET A 106 -6.71 7.44 -6.72
N MET A 107 -5.88 7.31 -7.76
CA MET A 107 -4.83 8.31 -8.08
C MET A 107 -5.40 9.65 -8.56
N ILE A 108 -6.56 9.64 -9.21
CA ILE A 108 -7.20 10.84 -9.75
C ILE A 108 -8.06 11.53 -8.68
N GLU A 109 -8.67 10.75 -7.78
CA GLU A 109 -9.51 11.25 -6.71
C GLU A 109 -8.72 12.06 -5.69
N LYS A 110 -9.04 13.36 -5.62
CA LYS A 110 -8.48 14.25 -4.61
C LYS A 110 -8.86 13.74 -3.22
N ASN A 111 -7.86 13.68 -2.32
CA ASN A 111 -7.97 13.25 -0.93
C ASN A 111 -7.98 11.74 -0.66
N CYS A 112 -7.92 10.85 -1.67
CA CYS A 112 -7.91 9.40 -1.43
C CYS A 112 -6.73 8.96 -0.52
N PHE A 113 -5.65 9.75 -0.52
CA PHE A 113 -4.46 9.55 0.31
C PHE A 113 -4.14 10.73 1.22
N ALA A 114 -5.07 11.66 1.41
CA ALA A 114 -4.85 12.80 2.31
C ALA A 114 -4.61 12.28 3.75
N SER A 115 -3.57 12.79 4.40
CA SER A 115 -3.31 12.54 5.82
C SER A 115 -3.96 13.63 6.67
N ALA A 116 -4.42 13.28 7.89
CA ALA A 116 -4.85 14.26 8.88
C ALA A 116 -3.70 15.17 9.35
N SER A 117 -2.45 14.76 9.13
CA SER A 117 -1.27 15.57 9.41
C SER A 117 -0.88 16.41 8.18
N LYS A 118 -0.53 17.68 8.40
CA LYS A 118 -0.07 18.63 7.36
C LYS A 118 1.24 18.23 6.65
N ARG A 119 1.79 17.02 6.86
CA ARG A 119 3.14 16.61 6.42
C ARG A 119 3.21 16.02 5.01
N ALA A 120 2.13 15.52 4.43
CA ALA A 120 2.14 15.05 3.05
C ALA A 120 0.74 15.15 2.44
N ILE A 121 0.63 15.93 1.36
CA ILE A 121 -0.64 16.22 0.67
C ILE A 121 -0.67 15.61 -0.74
N SER A 122 0.44 15.08 -1.27
CA SER A 122 0.49 14.47 -2.60
C SER A 122 1.48 13.31 -2.65
N ILE A 123 1.07 12.18 -3.25
CA ILE A 123 1.98 11.10 -3.62
C ILE A 123 3.03 11.67 -4.55
N THR A 124 4.31 11.51 -4.22
CA THR A 124 5.45 12.00 -5.01
C THR A 124 6.18 10.87 -5.76
N CYS A 125 5.97 9.62 -5.35
CA CYS A 125 6.60 8.45 -5.96
C CYS A 125 5.67 7.24 -5.87
N ILE A 126 5.67 6.38 -6.90
CA ILE A 126 4.96 5.10 -6.93
C ILE A 126 5.99 3.99 -7.16
N ILE A 127 5.94 2.95 -6.32
CA ILE A 127 6.68 1.70 -6.49
C ILE A 127 5.65 0.59 -6.71
N ALA A 128 5.72 -0.07 -7.86
CA ALA A 128 4.85 -1.19 -8.22
C ALA A 128 5.66 -2.30 -8.90
N ASP A 129 5.19 -3.54 -8.76
CA ASP A 129 5.68 -4.71 -9.50
C ASP A 129 5.12 -4.76 -10.94
#